data_AF-A0A4R5U669-F1
#
_entry.id   AF-A0A4R5U669-F1
#
_cell.length_a   1.000
_cell.length_b   1.000
_cell.length_c   1.000
_cell.angle_alpha   90.00
_cell.angle_beta   90.00
_cell.angle_gamma   90.00
#
_symmetry.space_group_name_H-M   'P 1'
#
loop_
_entity.id
_entity.type
_entity.pdbx_description
1 polymer ?
#
loop_
_entity_poly.entity_id
_entity_poly.type
_entity_poly.pdbx_seq_one_letter_code
_entity_poly.pdbx_strand_id
1 'polypeptide(L)'
;MDIRAVSTACGCALALVAACASPARASGPHAGAESPGEVAQQTAHQPWLQPIEETRPLRRMSALKHEYRRIRELRRAQMQPEYERRMASSGAEAADAWRDDTLRHIAKRDLRDLRARLDR
;
A
#
# COMPACT_ATOMS: atom_id res chain seq x y z
N MET A 1 -50.09 -16.91 28.75
CA MET A 1 -50.41 -17.68 29.98
C MET A 1 -49.86 -19.08 29.77
N ASP A 2 -49.18 -19.61 30.81
CA ASP A 2 -48.71 -20.99 31.01
C ASP A 2 -47.56 -21.48 30.08
N ILE A 3 -46.31 -21.74 30.51
CA ILE A 3 -45.67 -22.40 31.67
C ILE A 3 -45.74 -23.95 31.64
N ARG A 4 -44.53 -24.55 31.44
CA ARG A 4 -44.07 -25.92 31.81
C ARG A 4 -44.65 -27.07 30.96
N ALA A 5 -43.93 -28.17 30.68
CA ALA A 5 -42.81 -28.78 31.39
C ALA A 5 -42.21 -29.96 30.58
N VAL A 6 -40.91 -30.24 30.83
CA VAL A 6 -40.34 -31.58 31.11
C VAL A 6 -40.26 -32.58 29.94
N SER A 7 -39.22 -33.39 29.74
CA SER A 7 -37.83 -33.53 30.22
C SER A 7 -37.25 -34.74 29.46
N THR A 8 -35.91 -34.86 29.44
CA THR A 8 -35.14 -36.14 29.42
C THR A 8 -35.25 -37.03 28.17
N ALA A 9 -34.25 -37.75 27.68
CA ALA A 9 -32.88 -38.06 28.05
C ALA A 9 -32.24 -38.81 26.85
N CYS A 10 -30.91 -39.02 26.90
CA CYS A 10 -30.16 -40.08 26.20
C CYS A 10 -30.17 -40.04 24.65
N GLY A 11 -29.10 -40.32 23.92
CA GLY A 11 -27.81 -40.91 24.21
C GLY A 11 -27.03 -41.01 22.90
N CYS A 12 -25.72 -41.24 23.05
CA CYS A 12 -24.67 -41.45 22.07
C CYS A 12 -25.06 -41.91 20.65
N ALA A 13 -24.44 -41.30 19.63
CA ALA A 13 -23.61 -42.04 18.68
C ALA A 13 -22.78 -41.06 17.82
N LEU A 14 -21.45 -41.13 18.00
CA LEU A 14 -20.45 -40.62 17.07
C LEU A 14 -20.59 -41.35 15.73
N ALA A 15 -20.73 -40.62 14.63
CA ALA A 15 -20.40 -41.12 13.31
C ALA A 15 -19.56 -40.07 12.59
N LEU A 16 -18.23 -40.19 12.74
CA LEU A 16 -17.26 -39.56 11.87
C LEU A 16 -17.46 -40.12 10.45
N VAL A 17 -17.81 -39.26 9.50
CA VAL A 17 -17.50 -39.49 8.09
C VAL A 17 -16.61 -38.34 7.64
N ALA A 18 -15.31 -38.58 7.75
CA ALA A 18 -14.27 -37.78 7.14
C ALA A 18 -14.27 -38.06 5.63
N ALA A 19 -15.03 -37.28 4.87
CA ALA A 19 -14.84 -37.16 3.43
C ALA A 19 -13.87 -36.00 3.16
N CYS A 20 -12.60 -36.36 3.09
CA CYS A 20 -11.51 -35.49 2.69
C CYS A 20 -11.66 -35.10 1.21
N ALA A 21 -11.99 -33.84 0.93
CA ALA A 21 -11.55 -33.10 -0.26
C ALA A 21 -12.02 -31.64 -0.21
N SER A 22 -11.61 -30.90 0.81
CA SER A 22 -11.47 -29.45 0.66
C SER A 22 -10.02 -29.21 0.25
N PRO A 23 -9.72 -28.41 -0.80
CA PRO A 23 -8.40 -27.86 -0.94
C PRO A 23 -8.22 -26.92 0.25
N ALA A 24 -7.56 -27.45 1.29
CA ALA A 24 -7.08 -26.69 2.42
C ALA A 24 -6.07 -25.69 1.86
N ARG A 25 -6.57 -24.51 1.50
CA ARG A 25 -5.76 -23.33 1.30
C ARG A 25 -5.25 -22.98 2.69
N ALA A 26 -4.11 -23.57 3.04
CA ALA A 26 -3.41 -23.34 4.29
C ALA A 26 -2.98 -21.86 4.33
N SER A 27 -3.86 -21.00 4.85
CA SER A 27 -3.47 -19.68 5.32
C SER A 27 -2.70 -19.87 6.62
N GLY A 28 -1.39 -20.11 6.50
CA GLY A 28 -0.46 -19.92 7.59
C GLY A 28 -0.37 -18.43 7.93
N PRO A 29 -0.19 -18.06 9.21
CA PRO A 29 0.01 -16.68 9.59
C PRO A 29 1.40 -16.26 9.13
N HIS A 30 1.48 -15.11 8.48
CA HIS A 30 2.74 -14.40 8.21
C HIS A 30 3.61 -14.91 7.04
N ALA A 31 3.10 -14.75 5.82
CA ALA A 31 3.96 -14.49 4.66
C ALA A 31 3.22 -13.57 3.69
N GLY A 32 3.09 -12.30 4.07
CA GLY A 32 2.72 -11.22 3.16
C GLY A 32 3.83 -11.00 2.14
N ALA A 33 4.07 -11.99 1.28
CA ALA A 33 4.70 -11.74 -0.01
C ALA A 33 3.59 -11.13 -0.86
N GLU A 34 3.43 -9.80 -0.74
CA GLU A 34 2.57 -9.04 -1.65
C GLU A 34 2.91 -9.51 -3.08
N SER A 35 1.91 -10.02 -3.80
CA SER A 35 2.14 -10.56 -5.13
C SER A 35 2.77 -9.43 -5.97
N PRO A 36 3.81 -9.70 -6.79
CA PRO A 36 4.39 -8.68 -7.66
C PRO A 36 3.33 -7.93 -8.50
N GLY A 37 2.22 -8.59 -8.83
CA GLY A 37 1.06 -7.98 -9.48
C GLY A 37 0.29 -6.99 -8.60
N GLU A 38 0.13 -7.25 -7.30
CA GLU A 38 -0.54 -6.32 -6.37
C GLU A 38 0.30 -5.06 -6.14
N VAL A 39 1.61 -5.18 -5.98
CA VAL A 39 2.53 -4.03 -5.83
C VAL A 39 2.51 -3.15 -7.09
N ALA A 40 2.49 -3.77 -8.28
CA ALA A 40 2.38 -3.05 -9.55
C ALA A 40 1.04 -2.31 -9.69
N GLN A 41 -0.08 -2.94 -9.28
CA GLN A 41 -1.40 -2.31 -9.29
C GLN A 41 -1.50 -1.15 -8.30
N GLN A 42 -1.01 -1.31 -7.07
CA GLN A 42 -0.97 -0.23 -6.08
C GLN A 42 -0.15 0.97 -6.58
N THR A 43 0.98 0.72 -7.24
CA THR A 43 1.81 1.76 -7.83
C THR A 43 1.10 2.43 -9.03
N ALA A 44 0.31 1.68 -9.82
CA ALA A 44 -0.51 2.24 -10.88
C ALA A 44 -1.60 3.18 -10.34
N HIS A 45 -2.18 2.87 -9.18
CA HIS A 45 -3.16 3.73 -8.51
C HIS A 45 -2.56 4.95 -7.80
N GLN A 46 -1.23 5.02 -7.68
CA GLN A 46 -0.52 6.12 -7.03
C GLN A 46 0.57 6.66 -7.95
N PRO A 47 0.25 7.62 -8.84
CA PRO A 47 1.20 8.15 -9.83
C PRO A 47 2.50 8.71 -9.20
N TRP A 48 2.43 9.23 -7.98
CA TRP A 48 3.59 9.71 -7.22
C TRP A 48 4.50 8.61 -6.68
N LEU A 49 4.08 7.35 -6.73
CA LEU A 49 4.92 6.18 -6.43
C LEU A 49 5.59 5.59 -7.66
N GLN A 50 5.23 6.00 -8.88
CA GLN A 50 5.91 5.50 -10.08
C GLN A 50 7.39 5.90 -10.08
N PRO A 51 8.31 5.02 -10.51
CA PRO A 51 9.71 5.37 -10.73
C PRO A 51 9.85 6.58 -11.66
N ILE A 52 10.95 7.32 -11.54
CA ILE A 52 11.23 8.45 -12.43
C ILE A 52 11.65 7.87 -13.79
N GLU A 53 10.71 7.73 -14.71
CA GLU A 53 11.00 7.31 -16.08
C GLU A 53 11.67 8.47 -16.83
N GLU A 54 13.00 8.61 -16.73
CA GLU A 54 13.69 9.56 -17.60
C GLU A 54 15.16 9.25 -17.87
N THR A 55 15.47 9.32 -19.17
CA THR A 55 16.62 8.79 -19.91
C THR A 55 17.85 9.69 -19.93
N ARG A 56 17.82 10.86 -19.28
CA ARG A 56 18.93 11.84 -19.35
C ARG A 56 19.97 11.62 -18.26
N PRO A 57 21.27 11.48 -18.59
CA PRO A 57 22.33 11.33 -17.58
C PRO A 57 22.53 12.65 -16.80
N LEU A 58 22.79 12.54 -15.49
CA LEU A 58 23.11 13.67 -14.63
C LEU A 58 24.63 13.85 -14.58
N ARG A 59 25.15 14.86 -15.28
CA ARG A 59 26.61 15.07 -15.44
C ARG A 59 27.28 15.88 -14.32
N ARG A 60 26.51 16.57 -13.47
CA ARG A 60 27.04 17.54 -12.47
C ARG A 60 26.21 17.54 -11.20
N MET A 61 26.85 17.82 -10.05
CA MET A 61 26.18 17.92 -8.75
C MET A 61 25.10 19.02 -8.68
N SER A 62 25.32 20.14 -9.37
CA SER A 62 24.30 21.21 -9.48
C SER A 62 23.04 20.75 -10.22
N ALA A 63 23.19 19.84 -11.20
CA ALA A 63 22.06 19.23 -11.91
C ALA A 63 21.27 18.30 -10.99
N LEU A 64 21.92 17.56 -10.07
CA LEU A 64 21.24 16.73 -9.08
C LEU A 64 20.28 17.56 -8.21
N LYS A 65 20.73 18.70 -7.69
CA LYS A 65 19.89 19.57 -6.84
C LYS A 65 18.70 20.13 -7.61
N HIS A 66 18.93 20.56 -8.85
CA HIS A 66 17.86 21.09 -9.71
C HIS A 66 16.84 20.01 -10.05
N GLU A 67 17.31 18.82 -10.44
CA GLU A 67 16.46 17.69 -10.79
C GLU A 67 15.65 17.20 -9.58
N TYR A 68 16.26 17.15 -8.40
CA TYR A 68 15.55 16.82 -7.17
C TYR A 68 14.44 17.82 -6.84
N ARG A 69 14.68 19.13 -7.03
CA ARG A 69 13.63 20.15 -6.85
C ARG A 69 12.48 19.94 -7.85
N ARG A 70 12.81 19.77 -9.14
CA ARG A 70 11.86 19.51 -10.22
C ARG A 70 10.98 18.29 -9.90
N ILE A 71 11.58 17.18 -9.49
CA ILE A 71 10.84 15.96 -9.12
C ILE A 71 9.95 16.20 -7.92
N ARG A 72 10.42 16.91 -6.87
CA ARG A 72 9.59 17.19 -5.70
C ARG A 72 8.35 18.01 -6.03
N GLU A 73 8.47 18.96 -6.96
CA GLU A 73 7.34 19.74 -7.48
C GLU A 73 6.38 18.86 -8.30
N LEU A 74 6.92 17.99 -9.15
CA LEU A 74 6.12 17.01 -9.91
C LEU A 74 5.33 16.08 -8.96
N ARG A 75 5.96 15.53 -7.92
CA ARG A 75 5.29 14.66 -6.94
C ARG A 75 4.15 15.39 -6.24
N ARG A 76 4.33 16.65 -5.86
CA ARG A 76 3.27 17.48 -5.28
C ARG A 76 2.09 17.63 -6.24
N ALA A 77 2.35 17.92 -7.51
CA ALA A 77 1.30 18.04 -8.51
C ALA A 77 0.55 16.71 -8.72
N GLN A 78 1.27 15.58 -8.78
CA GLN A 78 0.68 14.24 -8.89
C GLN A 78 -0.19 13.88 -7.68
N MET A 79 0.19 14.32 -6.48
CA MET A 79 -0.55 14.07 -5.24
C MET A 79 -1.75 15.01 -5.04
N GLN A 80 -1.86 16.09 -5.82
CA GLN A 80 -2.87 17.13 -5.62
C GLN A 80 -4.32 16.58 -5.61
N PRO A 81 -4.74 15.67 -6.52
CA PRO A 81 -6.11 15.15 -6.50
C PRO A 81 -6.44 14.33 -5.24
N GLU A 82 -5.47 13.56 -4.73
CA GLU A 82 -5.62 12.79 -3.49
C GLU A 82 -5.62 13.71 -2.27
N TYR A 83 -4.78 14.74 -2.29
CA TYR A 83 -4.77 15.79 -1.26
C TYR A 83 -6.14 16.45 -1.16
N GLU A 84 -6.75 16.86 -2.28
CA GLU A 84 -8.09 17.46 -2.31
C GLU A 84 -9.17 16.50 -1.79
N ARG A 85 -9.11 15.22 -2.17
CA ARG A 85 -10.01 14.19 -1.62
C ARG A 85 -9.86 14.04 -0.10
N ARG A 86 -8.63 14.09 0.41
CA ARG A 86 -8.35 14.01 1.86
C ARG A 86 -8.73 15.28 2.59
N MET A 87 -8.53 16.45 1.99
CA MET A 87 -9.02 17.74 2.50
C MET A 87 -10.52 17.69 2.72
N ALA A 88 -11.27 17.17 1.74
CA ALA A 88 -12.73 17.08 1.82
C ALA A 88 -13.25 16.03 2.82
N SER A 89 -12.52 14.92 3.01
CA SER A 89 -12.98 13.79 3.85
C SER A 89 -12.45 13.80 5.28
N SER A 90 -11.21 14.24 5.48
CA SER A 90 -10.47 14.13 6.75
C SER A 90 -10.05 15.50 7.31
N GLY A 91 -10.25 16.58 6.55
CA GLY A 91 -9.88 17.93 6.95
C GLY A 91 -8.43 18.30 6.64
N ALA A 92 -8.11 19.57 6.86
CA ALA A 92 -6.85 20.16 6.42
C ALA A 92 -5.61 19.57 7.11
N GLU A 93 -5.64 19.47 8.44
CA GLU A 93 -4.52 18.97 9.23
C GLU A 93 -4.14 17.53 8.84
N ALA A 94 -5.13 16.66 8.68
CA ALA A 94 -4.91 15.27 8.29
C ALA A 94 -4.39 15.15 6.85
N ALA A 95 -4.90 15.97 5.93
CA ALA A 95 -4.45 16.00 4.53
C ALA A 95 -3.01 16.52 4.41
N ASP A 96 -2.65 17.55 5.17
CA ASP A 96 -1.30 18.11 5.23
C ASP A 96 -0.31 17.12 5.83
N ALA A 97 -0.66 16.52 6.98
CA ALA A 97 0.17 15.50 7.61
C ALA A 97 0.43 14.31 6.67
N TRP A 98 -0.61 13.84 5.98
CA TRP A 98 -0.47 12.79 4.97
C TRP A 98 0.46 13.21 3.83
N ARG A 99 0.29 14.42 3.29
CA ARG A 99 1.10 14.91 2.17
C ARG A 99 2.57 15.01 2.56
N ASP A 100 2.86 15.56 3.74
CA ASP A 100 4.23 15.75 4.22
C ASP A 100 4.92 14.43 4.54
N ASP A 101 4.22 13.48 5.18
CA ASP A 101 4.76 12.15 5.45
C ASP A 101 5.05 11.39 4.15
N THR A 102 4.09 11.38 3.23
CA THR A 102 4.22 10.70 1.94
C THR A 102 5.36 11.30 1.11
N LEU A 103 5.46 12.63 1.02
CA LEU A 103 6.57 13.30 0.31
C LEU A 103 7.93 13.02 0.95
N ARG A 104 8.00 12.91 2.28
CA ARG A 104 9.25 12.56 2.98
C ARG A 104 9.68 11.14 2.67
N HIS A 105 8.74 10.21 2.60
CA HIS A 105 9.02 8.83 2.23
C HIS A 105 9.54 8.74 0.79
N ILE A 106 8.83 9.38 -0.16
CA ILE A 106 9.19 9.39 -1.58
C ILE A 106 10.54 10.08 -1.80
N ALA A 107 10.81 11.18 -1.09
CA ALA A 107 12.07 11.93 -1.24
C ALA A 107 13.32 11.08 -0.98
N LYS A 108 13.28 10.15 -0.02
CA LYS A 108 14.40 9.24 0.25
C LYS A 108 14.69 8.34 -0.95
N ARG A 109 13.62 7.80 -1.56
CA ARG A 109 13.72 6.95 -2.75
C ARG A 109 14.21 7.75 -3.96
N ASP A 110 13.58 8.89 -4.25
CA ASP A 110 13.93 9.73 -5.40
C ASP A 110 15.39 10.22 -5.30
N LEU A 111 15.89 10.59 -4.11
CA LEU A 111 17.31 10.97 -3.94
C LEU A 111 18.28 9.80 -4.18
N ARG A 112 17.92 8.58 -3.75
CA ARG A 112 18.74 7.40 -3.99
C ARG A 112 18.82 7.12 -5.50
N ASP A 113 17.70 7.18 -6.19
CA ASP A 113 17.61 6.90 -7.61
C ASP A 113 18.34 7.99 -8.44
N LEU A 114 18.24 9.25 -8.03
CA LEU A 114 19.00 10.36 -8.63
C LEU A 114 20.52 10.22 -8.41
N ARG A 115 20.96 9.79 -7.23
CA ARG A 115 22.38 9.53 -6.94
C ARG A 115 22.91 8.36 -7.78
N ALA A 116 22.14 7.29 -7.94
CA ALA A 116 22.52 6.16 -8.78
C ALA A 116 22.73 6.55 -10.27
N ARG A 117 22.14 7.68 -10.70
CA ARG A 117 22.34 8.26 -12.04
C ARG A 117 23.58 9.16 -12.14
N LEU A 118 24.18 9.58 -11.02
CA LEU A 118 25.26 10.58 -11.01
C LEU A 118 26.62 10.02 -11.49
N ASP A 119 26.77 8.70 -11.62
CA ASP A 119 28.06 8.06 -11.95
C ASP A 119 28.01 7.16 -13.21
N ARG A 120 26.91 7.21 -13.99
CA ARG A 120 26.79 6.59 -15.33
C ARG A 120 27.08 7.60 -16.44
#